data_AF-A0A4P7L312-F1
#
_entry.id   AF-A0A4P7L312-F1
#
_cell.length_a   1.000
_cell.length_b   1.000
_cell.length_c   1.000
_cell.angle_alpha   90.00
_cell.angle_beta   90.00
_cell.angle_gamma   90.00
#
_symmetry.space_group_name_H-M   'P 1'
#
loop_
_entity.id
_entity.type
_entity.pdbx_description
1 polymer ?
#
loop_
_entity_poly.entity_id
_entity_poly.type
_entity_poly.pdbx_seq_one_letter_code
_entity_poly.pdbx_strand_id
1 'polypeptide(L)'
;MAHAPLGYSALIAKFRLRVPPLHSTSELSDKTGVLSTHTGADGSVKTVYPRNRYRGGDTTVDHLTFALRKEPLNLTVLAALFEHQPAIDEVAQWLASSPGSRYARLGGFYAKWLAGAEFDYKLPAGTARVPALDEADYVTGTSQLDAQFGILNNHLGPAAFCPLVRRTERLEALIGADLPGKIAAAINRLEPEVLARAVDYLYLAETRSTYSIEKELPDNQRVARFRRLLEFAGAPVRLDEAQFCEWQNEIIASIRAEYAYRDRQNWLSRGGRLRNIADYIPPPPQQVEPMMEGLAQVADLIRTKAAHPLIIAACVSFGFVYIHPFYDGNGRIHRFLIHHLLRQAGVTPEGVVLPVSASMLKNLQVYAGLLKDYSAPRTGLLNYVLDSDSDTILIKSPQPNWLYASFDATALCEFVFECIQQCVEEDLALEIRYLKAFDASVARIEGWLDLRQPRLTNLIDLVVQNHGELSNRKRARFTELSDEEIARIEEVVRDEFADYFEATVKAD
;
A
#
# COMPACT_ATOMS: atom_id res chain seq x y z
N MET A 1 -32.46 -15.17 19.63
CA MET A 1 -31.54 -16.30 19.88
C MET A 1 -30.21 -15.68 20.28
N ALA A 2 -29.71 -15.96 21.48
CA ALA A 2 -28.57 -15.22 22.03
C ALA A 2 -27.27 -15.75 21.41
N HIS A 3 -26.67 -14.95 20.52
CA HIS A 3 -25.26 -15.06 20.23
C HIS A 3 -24.53 -14.16 21.23
N ALA A 4 -23.53 -14.70 21.93
CA ALA A 4 -22.68 -13.92 22.83
C ALA A 4 -21.38 -13.54 22.11
N PRO A 5 -20.89 -12.30 22.23
CA PRO A 5 -19.61 -11.91 21.63
C PRO A 5 -18.47 -12.75 22.24
N LEU A 6 -17.43 -13.00 21.45
CA LEU A 6 -16.25 -13.75 21.87
C LEU A 6 -14.97 -13.05 21.40
N GLY A 7 -13.85 -13.29 22.08
CA GLY A 7 -12.55 -12.73 21.68
C GLY A 7 -12.54 -11.20 21.72
N TYR A 8 -12.00 -10.58 20.67
CA TYR A 8 -11.94 -9.12 20.57
C TYR A 8 -13.32 -8.46 20.66
N SER A 9 -14.36 -9.06 20.08
CA SER A 9 -15.73 -8.51 20.18
C SER A 9 -16.21 -8.43 21.63
N ALA A 10 -15.90 -9.42 22.46
CA ALA A 10 -16.27 -9.42 23.87
C ALA A 10 -15.47 -8.39 24.67
N LEU A 11 -14.17 -8.26 24.39
CA LEU A 11 -13.29 -7.27 25.01
C LEU A 11 -13.76 -5.84 24.69
N ILE A 12 -14.09 -5.56 23.43
CA ILE A 12 -14.65 -4.28 22.99
C ILE A 12 -15.93 -3.95 23.77
N ALA A 13 -16.86 -4.91 23.88
CA ALA A 13 -18.12 -4.71 24.59
C ALA A 13 -17.89 -4.50 26.10
N LYS A 14 -17.05 -5.32 26.73
CA LYS A 14 -16.78 -5.30 28.18
C LYS A 14 -16.14 -3.99 28.62
N PHE A 15 -15.17 -3.49 27.88
CA PHE A 15 -14.44 -2.25 28.19
C PHE A 15 -14.99 -1.01 27.48
N ARG A 16 -16.03 -1.16 26.65
CA ARG A 16 -16.64 -0.09 25.84
C ARG A 16 -15.62 0.62 24.95
N LEU A 17 -14.72 -0.16 24.35
CA LEU A 17 -13.63 0.35 23.52
C LEU A 17 -14.20 1.06 22.28
N ARG A 18 -13.71 2.26 21.98
CA ARG A 18 -14.07 3.01 20.78
C ARG A 18 -13.04 2.80 19.68
N VAL A 19 -13.00 1.59 19.13
CA VAL A 19 -12.04 1.18 18.10
C VAL A 19 -12.72 1.04 16.73
N PRO A 20 -11.96 1.05 15.61
CA PRO A 20 -12.50 0.72 14.31
C PRO A 20 -13.21 -0.65 14.32
N PRO A 21 -14.30 -0.83 13.56
CA PRO A 21 -14.97 -2.12 13.40
C PRO A 21 -13.99 -3.23 13.04
N LEU A 22 -14.22 -4.40 13.63
CA LEU A 22 -13.44 -5.60 13.36
C LEU A 22 -13.79 -6.17 11.99
N HIS A 23 -12.77 -6.45 11.19
CA HIS A 23 -12.94 -7.19 9.94
C HIS A 23 -13.26 -8.68 10.19
N SER A 24 -12.80 -9.24 11.31
CA SER A 24 -13.10 -10.61 11.72
C SER A 24 -13.70 -10.64 13.12
N THR A 25 -14.86 -11.27 13.28
CA THR A 25 -15.59 -11.36 14.54
C THR A 25 -15.87 -12.80 14.91
N SER A 26 -15.83 -13.10 16.21
CA SER A 26 -16.24 -14.40 16.75
C SER A 26 -17.42 -14.25 17.71
N GLU A 27 -18.35 -15.19 17.63
CA GLU A 27 -19.50 -15.27 18.54
C GLU A 27 -19.70 -16.70 19.05
N LEU A 28 -20.24 -16.83 20.25
CA LEU A 28 -20.72 -18.08 20.82
C LEU A 28 -22.20 -18.27 20.55
N SER A 29 -22.59 -19.48 20.18
CA SER A 29 -23.98 -19.88 20.09
C SER A 29 -24.30 -20.98 21.11
N ASP A 30 -25.42 -20.81 21.82
CA ASP A 30 -25.96 -21.82 22.74
C ASP A 30 -26.49 -23.08 22.03
N LYS A 31 -26.58 -23.06 20.69
CA LYS A 31 -26.94 -24.24 19.92
C LYS A 31 -25.78 -25.24 19.90
N THR A 32 -26.09 -26.51 20.13
CA THR A 32 -25.20 -27.62 19.78
C THR A 32 -25.14 -27.73 18.26
N GLY A 33 -24.11 -27.15 17.65
CA GLY A 33 -23.95 -27.08 16.21
C GLY A 33 -22.50 -27.30 15.76
N VAL A 34 -22.25 -27.15 14.45
CA VAL A 34 -20.91 -27.13 13.88
C VAL A 34 -20.41 -25.68 13.86
N LEU A 35 -19.10 -25.49 13.96
CA LEU A 35 -18.45 -24.21 13.68
C LEU A 35 -18.90 -23.70 12.30
N SER A 36 -19.38 -22.46 12.21
CA SER A 36 -19.80 -21.89 10.94
C SER A 36 -19.13 -20.54 10.71
N THR A 37 -18.60 -20.35 9.51
CA THR A 37 -17.96 -19.11 9.07
C THR A 37 -18.77 -18.49 7.94
N HIS A 38 -19.05 -17.20 8.05
CA HIS A 38 -19.81 -16.43 7.07
C HIS A 38 -18.95 -15.26 6.61
N THR A 39 -18.85 -15.09 5.29
CA THR A 39 -18.13 -13.96 4.69
C THR A 39 -19.14 -12.98 4.13
N GLY A 40 -19.06 -11.72 4.57
CA GLY A 40 -19.89 -10.61 4.10
C GLY A 40 -19.49 -10.15 2.70
N ALA A 41 -20.35 -9.33 2.08
CA ALA A 41 -20.09 -8.76 0.76
C ALA A 41 -18.89 -7.78 0.75
N ASP A 42 -18.54 -7.23 1.91
CA ASP A 42 -17.37 -6.38 2.16
C ASP A 42 -16.13 -7.20 2.58
N GLY A 43 -16.20 -8.52 2.47
CA GLY A 43 -15.13 -9.44 2.89
C GLY A 43 -15.03 -9.67 4.40
N SER A 44 -15.86 -9.01 5.22
CA SER A 44 -15.85 -9.21 6.67
C SER A 44 -16.18 -10.67 7.02
N VAL A 45 -15.50 -11.22 8.03
CA VAL A 45 -15.65 -12.62 8.41
C VAL A 45 -16.31 -12.71 9.78
N LYS A 46 -17.39 -13.48 9.86
CA LYS A 46 -18.07 -13.80 11.11
C LYS A 46 -18.00 -15.29 11.37
N THR A 47 -17.38 -15.67 12.48
CA THR A 47 -17.25 -17.07 12.90
C THR A 47 -18.11 -17.35 14.13
N VAL A 48 -19.03 -18.31 14.03
CA VAL A 48 -19.90 -18.72 15.12
C VAL A 48 -19.41 -20.05 15.69
N TYR A 49 -18.98 -20.02 16.95
CA TYR A 49 -18.52 -21.15 17.73
C TYR A 49 -19.68 -21.74 18.54
N PRO A 50 -19.95 -23.05 18.44
CA PRO A 50 -20.93 -23.69 19.31
C PRO A 50 -20.37 -23.76 20.75
N ARG A 51 -21.22 -23.54 21.76
CA ARG A 51 -20.81 -23.46 23.18
C ARG A 51 -19.99 -24.67 23.64
N ASN A 52 -20.28 -25.87 23.14
CA ASN A 52 -19.55 -27.10 23.46
C ASN A 52 -18.09 -27.13 22.94
N ARG A 53 -17.72 -26.29 21.96
CA ARG A 53 -16.34 -26.16 21.45
C ARG A 53 -15.53 -25.08 22.16
N TYR A 54 -16.16 -24.30 23.04
CA TYR A 54 -15.50 -23.28 23.84
C TYR A 54 -15.46 -23.72 25.31
N ARG A 55 -14.26 -23.86 25.85
CA ARG A 55 -14.03 -24.28 27.24
C ARG A 55 -13.69 -23.10 28.17
N GLY A 56 -13.61 -21.88 27.64
CA GLY A 56 -13.32 -20.68 28.43
C GLY A 56 -14.57 -20.17 29.17
N GLY A 57 -14.33 -19.31 30.16
CA GLY A 57 -15.36 -18.53 30.85
C GLY A 57 -15.73 -17.25 30.09
N ASP A 58 -16.06 -16.20 30.84
CA ASP A 58 -16.46 -14.87 30.34
C ASP A 58 -15.55 -13.76 30.92
N THR A 59 -14.33 -14.13 31.33
CA THR A 59 -13.36 -13.20 31.92
C THR A 59 -12.53 -12.50 30.83
N THR A 60 -11.82 -11.43 31.19
CA THR A 60 -10.93 -10.75 30.23
C THR A 60 -9.84 -11.70 29.74
N VAL A 61 -9.29 -12.51 30.66
CA VAL A 61 -8.29 -13.54 30.37
C VAL A 61 -8.83 -14.59 29.40
N ASP A 62 -10.07 -15.05 29.57
CA ASP A 62 -10.70 -16.04 28.68
C ASP A 62 -10.83 -15.52 27.24
N HIS A 63 -11.29 -14.28 27.08
CA HIS A 63 -11.44 -13.66 25.76
C HIS A 63 -10.09 -13.28 25.14
N LEU A 64 -9.14 -12.79 25.93
CA LEU A 64 -7.79 -12.48 25.45
C LEU A 64 -7.05 -13.75 25.00
N THR A 65 -7.15 -14.83 25.78
CA THR A 65 -6.61 -16.15 25.40
C THR A 65 -7.24 -16.66 24.12
N PHE A 66 -8.56 -16.50 23.98
CA PHE A 66 -9.26 -16.89 22.76
C PHE A 66 -8.79 -16.08 21.56
N ALA A 67 -8.79 -14.75 21.67
CA ALA A 67 -8.41 -13.84 20.60
C ALA A 67 -6.98 -14.11 20.10
N LEU A 68 -6.00 -14.15 21.01
CA LEU A 68 -4.59 -14.41 20.68
C LEU A 68 -4.33 -15.80 20.08
N ARG A 69 -5.28 -16.74 20.22
CA ARG A 69 -5.14 -18.13 19.74
C ARG A 69 -5.93 -18.41 18.46
N LYS A 70 -7.06 -17.72 18.25
CA LYS A 70 -8.08 -18.10 17.26
C LYS A 70 -8.48 -16.98 16.32
N GLU A 71 -8.14 -15.74 16.63
CA GLU A 71 -8.48 -14.60 15.80
C GLU A 71 -7.22 -14.01 15.18
N PRO A 72 -7.33 -13.38 14.00
CA PRO A 72 -6.26 -12.52 13.50
C PRO A 72 -5.91 -11.45 14.54
N LEU A 73 -4.62 -11.24 14.77
CA LEU A 73 -4.12 -10.30 15.78
C LEU A 73 -4.62 -8.90 15.46
N ASN A 74 -5.19 -8.24 16.46
CA ASN A 74 -5.65 -6.86 16.35
C ASN A 74 -4.93 -5.96 17.37
N LEU A 75 -3.83 -5.33 16.92
CA LEU A 75 -3.02 -4.45 17.77
C LEU A 75 -3.78 -3.20 18.22
N THR A 76 -4.69 -2.68 17.40
CA THR A 76 -5.54 -1.52 17.73
C THR A 76 -6.45 -1.84 18.93
N VAL A 77 -7.08 -3.01 18.94
CA VAL A 77 -7.92 -3.45 20.07
C VAL A 77 -7.08 -3.71 21.31
N LEU A 78 -5.93 -4.37 21.17
CA LEU A 78 -5.04 -4.64 22.31
C LEU A 78 -4.52 -3.35 22.94
N ALA A 79 -4.05 -2.40 22.13
CA ALA A 79 -3.57 -1.12 22.63
C ALA A 79 -4.69 -0.33 23.33
N ALA A 80 -5.89 -0.25 22.73
CA ALA A 80 -7.05 0.39 23.35
C ALA A 80 -7.48 -0.32 24.65
N LEU A 81 -7.44 -1.66 24.69
CA LEU A 81 -7.74 -2.44 25.88
C LEU A 81 -6.78 -2.11 27.02
N PHE A 82 -5.48 -2.02 26.73
CA PHE A 82 -4.45 -1.78 27.73
C PHE A 82 -4.30 -0.31 28.16
N GLU A 83 -5.12 0.61 27.63
CA GLU A 83 -5.34 1.92 28.28
C GLU A 83 -6.19 1.81 29.55
N HIS A 84 -6.86 0.66 29.76
CA HIS A 84 -7.67 0.41 30.94
C HIS A 84 -6.89 -0.39 32.00
N GLN A 85 -6.63 0.25 33.14
CA GLN A 85 -5.95 -0.38 34.28
C GLN A 85 -6.55 -1.73 34.71
N PRO A 86 -7.89 -1.92 34.78
CA PRO A 86 -8.46 -3.23 35.13
C PRO A 86 -8.04 -4.37 34.20
N ALA A 87 -7.82 -4.10 32.91
CA ALA A 87 -7.32 -5.11 31.97
C ALA A 87 -5.86 -5.47 32.25
N ILE A 88 -5.02 -4.48 32.59
CA ILE A 88 -3.62 -4.69 32.99
C ILE A 88 -3.57 -5.53 34.27
N ASP A 89 -4.40 -5.22 35.27
CA ASP A 89 -4.46 -5.93 36.55
C ASP A 89 -4.87 -7.41 36.36
N GLU A 90 -5.85 -7.68 35.49
CA GLU A 90 -6.25 -9.06 35.15
C GLU A 90 -5.10 -9.82 34.45
N VAL A 91 -4.32 -9.16 33.59
CA VAL A 91 -3.12 -9.76 32.97
C VAL A 91 -2.02 -10.01 33.99
N ALA A 92 -1.81 -9.11 34.96
CA ALA A 92 -0.84 -9.30 36.04
C ALA A 92 -1.20 -10.53 36.91
N GLN A 93 -2.48 -10.69 37.25
CA GLN A 93 -2.99 -11.87 37.96
C GLN A 93 -2.84 -13.16 37.13
N TRP A 94 -3.05 -13.06 35.81
CA TRP A 94 -2.85 -14.19 34.91
C TRP A 94 -1.40 -14.62 34.82
N LEU A 95 -0.47 -13.66 34.74
CA LEU A 95 0.97 -13.91 34.79
C LEU A 95 1.40 -14.53 36.13
N ALA A 96 0.84 -14.08 37.25
CA ALA A 96 1.15 -14.64 38.56
C ALA A 96 0.63 -16.09 38.72
N SER A 97 -0.58 -16.37 38.25
CA SER A 97 -1.21 -17.70 38.37
C SER A 97 -0.68 -18.72 37.35
N SER A 98 -0.20 -18.26 36.19
CA SER A 98 0.28 -19.13 35.10
C SER A 98 1.52 -18.54 34.41
N PRO A 99 2.65 -18.40 35.13
CA PRO A 99 3.81 -17.63 34.64
C PRO A 99 4.47 -18.23 33.39
N GLY A 100 4.41 -19.56 33.20
CA GLY A 100 4.92 -20.21 31.98
C GLY A 100 4.02 -20.07 30.74
N SER A 101 2.79 -19.58 30.89
CA SER A 101 1.80 -19.56 29.81
C SER A 101 2.24 -18.68 28.65
N ARG A 102 2.26 -19.23 27.42
CA ARG A 102 2.53 -18.45 26.19
C ARG A 102 1.62 -17.23 26.10
N TYR A 103 0.31 -17.42 26.28
CA TYR A 103 -0.66 -16.36 26.06
C TYR A 103 -0.66 -15.31 27.18
N ALA A 104 -0.36 -15.70 28.43
CA ALA A 104 -0.18 -14.72 29.52
C ALA A 104 0.99 -13.80 29.24
N ARG A 105 2.12 -14.39 28.81
CA ARG A 105 3.34 -13.66 28.44
C ARG A 105 3.12 -12.76 27.23
N LEU A 106 2.37 -13.21 26.22
CA LEU A 106 1.96 -12.35 25.10
C LEU A 106 1.07 -11.20 25.57
N GLY A 107 0.10 -11.44 26.46
CA GLY A 107 -0.74 -10.40 27.05
C GLY A 107 0.08 -9.33 27.77
N GLY A 108 1.00 -9.74 28.64
CA GLY A 108 1.91 -8.84 29.35
C GLY A 108 2.86 -8.09 28.41
N PHE A 109 3.42 -8.78 27.42
CA PHE A 109 4.25 -8.18 26.38
C PHE A 109 3.49 -7.10 25.60
N TYR A 110 2.28 -7.39 25.11
CA TYR A 110 1.50 -6.40 24.36
C TYR A 110 1.05 -5.23 25.23
N ALA A 111 0.69 -5.46 26.49
CA ALA A 111 0.36 -4.39 27.43
C ALA A 111 1.55 -3.45 27.66
N LYS A 112 2.75 -4.01 27.86
CA LYS A 112 3.99 -3.23 27.97
C LYS A 112 4.34 -2.51 26.68
N TRP A 113 4.35 -3.24 25.56
CA TRP A 113 4.85 -2.75 24.28
C TRP A 113 3.95 -1.70 23.64
N LEU A 114 2.63 -1.86 23.75
CA LEU A 114 1.66 -0.95 23.11
C LEU A 114 1.22 0.19 24.03
N ALA A 115 1.13 -0.04 25.34
CA ALA A 115 0.55 0.90 26.30
C ALA A 115 1.51 1.32 27.43
N GLY A 116 2.76 0.82 27.44
CA GLY A 116 3.75 1.18 28.46
C GLY A 116 3.46 0.58 29.84
N ALA A 117 2.62 -0.46 29.93
CA ALA A 117 2.30 -1.08 31.21
C ALA A 117 3.52 -1.73 31.87
N GLU A 118 3.65 -1.53 33.18
CA GLU A 118 4.71 -2.13 33.99
C GLU A 118 4.18 -3.35 34.76
N PHE A 119 5.01 -4.39 34.85
CA PHE A 119 4.66 -5.63 35.55
C PHE A 119 5.80 -6.07 36.47
N ASP A 120 5.47 -6.44 37.70
CA ASP A 120 6.36 -7.22 38.56
C ASP A 120 6.29 -8.70 38.15
N TYR A 121 6.91 -9.01 37.02
CA TYR A 121 6.95 -10.35 36.45
C TYR A 121 8.37 -10.68 35.99
N LYS A 122 8.79 -11.91 36.29
CA LYS A 122 10.05 -12.49 35.81
C LYS A 122 9.78 -13.84 35.15
N LEU A 123 10.32 -14.02 33.95
CA LEU A 123 10.25 -15.28 33.24
C LEU A 123 10.82 -16.44 34.08
N PRO A 124 10.05 -17.50 34.36
CA PRO A 124 10.56 -18.65 35.09
C PRO A 124 11.72 -19.33 34.37
N ALA A 125 12.72 -19.78 35.13
CA ALA A 125 13.87 -20.49 34.57
C ALA A 125 13.44 -21.71 33.75
N GLY A 126 14.09 -21.93 32.60
CA GLY A 126 13.76 -23.02 31.68
C GLY A 126 12.54 -22.78 30.77
N THR A 127 11.83 -21.64 30.91
CA THR A 127 10.70 -21.31 30.02
C THR A 127 11.21 -20.94 28.63
N ALA A 128 10.66 -21.59 27.59
CA ALA A 128 11.02 -21.32 26.21
C ALA A 128 10.62 -19.91 25.77
N ARG A 129 11.51 -19.29 24.98
CA ARG A 129 11.21 -18.06 24.24
C ARG A 129 10.24 -18.37 23.11
N VAL A 130 9.29 -17.49 22.85
CA VAL A 130 8.29 -17.69 21.80
C VAL A 130 8.17 -16.43 20.95
N PRO A 131 7.91 -16.56 19.64
CA PRO A 131 7.69 -15.39 18.80
C PRO A 131 6.35 -14.72 19.12
N ALA A 132 6.28 -13.40 18.91
CA ALA A 132 5.06 -12.61 19.07
C ALA A 132 4.05 -12.97 17.97
N LEU A 133 4.52 -13.09 16.74
CA LEU A 133 3.78 -13.52 15.56
C LEU A 133 4.20 -14.94 15.15
N ASP A 134 3.24 -15.75 14.73
CA ASP A 134 3.52 -17.03 14.08
C ASP A 134 3.92 -16.78 12.61
N GLU A 135 5.12 -17.20 12.22
CA GLU A 135 5.65 -17.00 10.86
C GLU A 135 4.88 -17.78 9.79
N ALA A 136 4.10 -18.79 10.20
CA ALA A 136 3.17 -19.48 9.30
C ALA A 136 1.95 -18.62 8.95
N ASP A 137 1.52 -17.75 9.86
CA ASP A 137 0.31 -16.94 9.71
C ASP A 137 0.62 -15.49 9.30
N TYR A 138 1.84 -14.99 9.58
CA TYR A 138 2.24 -13.60 9.35
C TYR A 138 3.61 -13.50 8.68
N VAL A 139 3.78 -12.39 7.96
CA VAL A 139 5.09 -11.92 7.51
C VAL A 139 5.73 -11.13 8.66
N THR A 140 6.99 -11.42 8.95
CA THR A 140 7.66 -10.97 10.17
C THR A 140 8.93 -10.17 9.85
N GLY A 141 9.31 -9.30 10.79
CA GLY A 141 10.55 -8.53 10.73
C GLY A 141 11.70 -9.21 11.48
N THR A 142 12.78 -8.44 11.70
CA THR A 142 13.90 -8.88 12.52
C THR A 142 13.48 -9.03 13.99
N SER A 143 13.71 -10.20 14.58
CA SER A 143 13.32 -10.48 15.97
C SER A 143 14.12 -9.71 17.01
N GLN A 144 13.43 -9.03 17.94
CA GLN A 144 14.00 -8.40 19.14
C GLN A 144 13.49 -9.08 20.41
N LEU A 145 14.38 -9.43 21.34
CA LEU A 145 13.99 -10.13 22.56
C LEU A 145 13.46 -9.17 23.63
N ASP A 146 12.21 -9.34 24.03
CA ASP A 146 11.73 -8.90 25.34
C ASP A 146 12.10 -9.97 26.38
N ALA A 147 13.12 -9.69 27.19
CA ALA A 147 13.63 -10.63 28.19
C ALA A 147 12.68 -10.84 29.38
N GLN A 148 11.84 -9.84 29.69
CA GLN A 148 10.91 -9.90 30.82
C GLN A 148 9.85 -10.98 30.58
N PHE A 149 9.28 -11.02 29.37
CA PHE A 149 8.26 -11.98 28.98
C PHE A 149 8.79 -13.18 28.19
N GLY A 150 10.07 -13.15 27.78
CA GLY A 150 10.64 -14.17 26.91
C GLY A 150 9.93 -14.22 25.56
N ILE A 151 9.57 -13.05 25.02
CA ILE A 151 8.90 -12.91 23.73
C ILE A 151 9.91 -12.38 22.71
N LEU A 152 9.99 -13.03 21.56
CA LEU A 152 10.71 -12.51 20.40
C LEU A 152 9.74 -11.63 19.62
N ASN A 153 9.87 -10.31 19.77
CA ASN A 153 9.13 -9.33 18.99
C ASN A 153 9.64 -9.39 17.54
N ASN A 154 8.89 -10.08 16.68
CA ASN A 154 9.14 -10.24 15.25
C ASN A 154 8.13 -9.45 14.40
N HIS A 155 7.52 -8.40 14.95
CA HIS A 155 6.70 -7.46 14.17
C HIS A 155 7.52 -6.73 13.10
N LEU A 156 6.85 -6.23 12.05
CA LEU A 156 7.52 -5.50 10.98
C LEU A 156 8.04 -4.13 11.43
N GLY A 157 7.36 -3.49 12.38
CA GLY A 157 7.71 -2.15 12.86
C GLY A 157 7.49 -1.98 14.37
N PRO A 158 7.91 -0.83 14.93
CA PRO A 158 7.72 -0.52 16.34
C PRO A 158 6.26 -0.20 16.68
N ALA A 159 5.93 -0.10 17.97
CA ALA A 159 4.56 0.20 18.43
C ALA A 159 3.99 1.53 17.87
N ALA A 160 4.84 2.50 17.53
CA ALA A 160 4.44 3.76 16.91
C ALA A 160 3.99 3.59 15.45
N PHE A 161 4.49 2.58 14.73
CA PHE A 161 4.13 2.28 13.35
C PHE A 161 4.37 0.78 13.07
N CYS A 162 3.30 -0.01 13.12
CA CYS A 162 3.35 -1.46 12.98
C CYS A 162 2.28 -1.96 11.98
N PRO A 163 2.63 -2.09 10.70
CA PRO A 163 1.79 -2.83 9.75
C PRO A 163 1.80 -4.32 10.09
N LEU A 164 0.65 -4.98 9.92
CA LEU A 164 0.51 -6.43 9.99
C LEU A 164 0.22 -6.98 8.61
N VAL A 165 0.90 -8.06 8.22
CA VAL A 165 0.68 -8.72 6.93
C VAL A 165 0.47 -10.20 7.19
N ARG A 166 -0.72 -10.68 6.86
CA ARG A 166 -1.10 -12.09 6.99
C ARG A 166 -0.63 -12.86 5.77
N ARG A 167 -0.21 -14.11 5.97
CA ARG A 167 0.07 -15.06 4.90
C ARG A 167 -1.24 -15.70 4.45
N THR A 168 -1.89 -15.07 3.48
CA THR A 168 -3.06 -15.63 2.79
C THR A 168 -2.59 -16.54 1.66
N GLU A 169 -3.43 -17.50 1.24
CA GLU A 169 -3.14 -18.33 0.06
C GLU A 169 -2.87 -17.48 -1.18
N ARG A 170 -3.59 -16.36 -1.33
CA ARG A 170 -3.40 -15.39 -2.42
C ARG A 170 -2.03 -14.70 -2.35
N LEU A 171 -1.64 -14.18 -1.19
CA LEU A 171 -0.34 -13.52 -1.04
C LEU A 171 0.81 -14.51 -1.23
N GLU A 172 0.70 -15.74 -0.72
CA GLU A 172 1.72 -16.78 -0.93
C GLU A 172 1.86 -17.16 -2.40
N ALA A 173 0.74 -17.24 -3.15
CA ALA A 173 0.79 -17.47 -4.59
C ALA A 173 1.50 -16.33 -5.34
N LEU A 174 1.25 -15.07 -4.95
CA LEU A 174 1.89 -13.89 -5.54
C LEU A 174 3.39 -13.84 -5.21
N ILE A 175 3.80 -14.20 -4.00
CA ILE A 175 5.22 -14.34 -3.62
C ILE A 175 5.88 -15.46 -4.44
N GLY A 176 5.21 -16.61 -4.57
CA GLY A 176 5.70 -17.76 -5.32
C GLY A 176 5.81 -17.54 -6.83
N ALA A 177 5.18 -16.49 -7.37
CA ALA A 177 5.24 -16.15 -8.79
C ALA A 177 6.59 -15.53 -9.24
N ASP A 178 7.49 -15.23 -8.31
CA ASP A 178 8.83 -14.67 -8.56
C ASP A 178 8.81 -13.44 -9.49
N LEU A 179 8.01 -12.44 -9.12
CA LEU A 179 7.95 -11.16 -9.86
C LEU A 179 9.33 -10.52 -10.07
N PRO A 180 10.25 -10.47 -9.06
CA PRO A 180 11.60 -9.95 -9.29
C PRO A 180 12.36 -10.69 -10.40
N GLY A 181 12.30 -12.02 -10.43
CA GLY A 181 12.88 -12.83 -11.50
C GLY A 181 12.24 -12.55 -12.87
N LYS A 182 10.91 -12.42 -12.93
CA LYS A 182 10.19 -12.07 -14.17
C LYS A 182 10.58 -10.68 -14.69
N ILE A 183 10.70 -9.68 -13.81
CA ILE A 183 11.14 -8.32 -14.17
C ILE A 183 12.54 -8.37 -14.79
N ALA A 184 13.49 -9.02 -14.12
CA ALA A 184 14.85 -9.16 -14.60
C ALA A 184 14.89 -9.88 -15.95
N ALA A 185 14.13 -10.97 -16.12
CA ALA A 185 14.05 -11.72 -17.35
C ALA A 185 13.43 -10.92 -18.51
N ALA A 186 12.38 -10.12 -18.24
CA ALA A 186 11.75 -9.27 -19.24
C ALA A 186 12.72 -8.21 -19.76
N ILE A 187 13.45 -7.54 -18.87
CA ILE A 187 14.39 -6.49 -19.22
C ILE A 187 15.63 -7.05 -19.94
N ASN A 188 16.20 -8.16 -19.48
CA ASN A 188 17.42 -8.74 -20.06
C ASN A 188 17.23 -9.33 -21.47
N ARG A 189 15.99 -9.53 -21.92
CA ARG A 189 15.68 -10.00 -23.28
C ARG A 189 15.68 -8.88 -24.33
N LEU A 190 15.73 -7.62 -23.90
CA LEU A 190 15.64 -6.46 -24.79
C LEU A 190 17.01 -6.02 -25.26
N GLU A 191 17.06 -5.61 -26.53
CA GLU A 191 18.23 -4.92 -27.06
C GLU A 191 18.38 -3.54 -26.37
N PRO A 192 19.62 -3.07 -26.11
CA PRO A 192 19.84 -1.84 -25.35
C PRO A 192 19.11 -0.61 -25.91
N GLU A 193 18.99 -0.49 -27.23
CA GLU A 193 18.32 0.65 -27.89
C GLU A 193 16.79 0.61 -27.73
N VAL A 194 16.19 -0.59 -27.74
CA VAL A 194 14.76 -0.77 -27.48
C VAL A 194 14.48 -0.52 -26.00
N LEU A 195 15.34 -1.02 -25.11
CA LEU A 195 15.23 -0.79 -23.68
C LEU A 195 15.30 0.71 -23.33
N ALA A 196 16.25 1.45 -23.90
CA ALA A 196 16.39 2.88 -23.65
C ALA A 196 15.11 3.66 -23.99
N ARG A 197 14.48 3.35 -25.14
CA ARG A 197 13.22 3.99 -25.56
C ARG A 197 12.02 3.54 -24.73
N ALA A 198 11.94 2.26 -24.40
CA ALA A 198 10.91 1.74 -23.50
C ALA A 198 10.99 2.42 -22.14
N VAL A 199 12.20 2.60 -21.59
CA VAL A 199 12.41 3.28 -20.31
C VAL A 199 11.86 4.70 -20.31
N ASP A 200 12.10 5.48 -21.37
CA ASP A 200 11.53 6.82 -21.51
C ASP A 200 9.99 6.82 -21.45
N TYR A 201 9.36 5.86 -22.13
CA TYR A 201 7.91 5.65 -22.04
C TYR A 201 7.48 5.31 -20.62
N LEU A 202 8.16 4.36 -19.94
CA LEU A 202 7.78 3.92 -18.60
C LEU A 202 7.85 5.07 -17.58
N TYR A 203 8.89 5.92 -17.64
CA TYR A 203 8.97 7.13 -16.82
C TYR A 203 7.81 8.09 -17.11
N LEU A 204 7.48 8.29 -18.38
CA LEU A 204 6.39 9.18 -18.78
C LEU A 204 5.03 8.66 -18.32
N ALA A 205 4.78 7.35 -18.50
CA ALA A 205 3.57 6.66 -18.08
C ALA A 205 3.41 6.73 -16.56
N GLU A 206 4.47 6.45 -15.80
CA GLU A 206 4.47 6.56 -14.34
C GLU A 206 4.16 7.98 -13.87
N THR A 207 4.86 8.96 -14.45
CA THR A 207 4.71 10.37 -14.09
C THR A 207 3.31 10.89 -14.39
N ARG A 208 2.81 10.67 -15.61
CA ARG A 208 1.47 11.14 -16.02
C ARG A 208 0.37 10.48 -15.18
N SER A 209 0.50 9.18 -14.91
CA SER A 209 -0.49 8.44 -14.11
C SER A 209 -0.49 8.92 -12.66
N THR A 210 0.70 9.19 -12.10
CA THR A 210 0.83 9.80 -10.77
C THR A 210 0.04 11.09 -10.63
N TYR A 211 0.12 12.01 -11.59
CA TYR A 211 -0.66 13.26 -11.54
C TYR A 211 -2.15 13.05 -11.86
N SER A 212 -2.46 12.12 -12.77
CA SER A 212 -3.84 11.79 -13.14
C SER A 212 -4.64 11.20 -11.97
N ILE A 213 -4.00 10.40 -11.11
CA ILE A 213 -4.59 9.90 -9.86
C ILE A 213 -5.02 11.07 -8.95
N GLU A 214 -4.20 12.12 -8.87
CA GLU A 214 -4.50 13.35 -8.10
C GLU A 214 -5.49 14.29 -8.84
N LYS A 215 -5.97 13.89 -10.03
CA LYS A 215 -6.80 14.72 -10.93
C LYS A 215 -6.13 16.05 -11.31
N GLU A 216 -4.81 16.06 -11.38
CA GLU A 216 -4.02 17.21 -11.80
C GLU A 216 -3.56 17.04 -13.26
N LEU A 217 -3.52 18.15 -13.99
CA LEU A 217 -2.83 18.24 -15.28
C LEU A 217 -1.47 18.91 -15.05
N PRO A 218 -0.36 18.16 -15.04
CA PRO A 218 0.94 18.74 -14.78
C PRO A 218 1.45 19.51 -16.00
N ASP A 219 2.12 20.63 -15.77
CA ASP A 219 2.96 21.26 -16.78
C ASP A 219 4.24 20.46 -17.04
N ASN A 220 4.97 20.81 -18.10
CA ASN A 220 6.20 20.11 -18.48
C ASN A 220 7.29 20.16 -17.39
N GLN A 221 7.34 21.21 -16.57
CA GLN A 221 8.34 21.33 -15.51
C GLN A 221 8.04 20.36 -14.37
N ARG A 222 6.77 20.23 -13.97
CA ARG A 222 6.32 19.26 -12.96
C ARG A 222 6.55 17.81 -13.38
N VAL A 223 6.33 17.51 -14.66
CA VAL A 223 6.65 16.20 -15.23
C VAL A 223 8.16 15.92 -15.15
N ALA A 224 8.98 16.88 -15.60
CA ALA A 224 10.44 16.74 -15.57
C ALA A 224 11.00 16.55 -14.16
N ARG A 225 10.49 17.31 -13.17
CA ARG A 225 10.93 17.17 -11.77
C ARG A 225 10.57 15.82 -11.15
N PHE A 226 9.35 15.33 -11.38
CA PHE A 226 8.98 14.00 -10.87
C PHE A 226 9.76 12.88 -11.54
N ARG A 227 9.99 12.98 -12.86
CA ARG A 227 10.89 12.05 -13.57
C ARG A 227 12.29 12.06 -12.96
N ARG A 228 12.85 13.24 -12.69
CA ARG A 228 14.16 13.36 -12.03
C ARG A 228 14.19 12.71 -10.66
N LEU A 229 13.13 12.87 -9.86
CA LEU A 229 13.02 12.17 -8.58
C LEU A 229 13.04 10.65 -8.78
N LEU A 230 12.28 10.11 -9.75
CA LEU A 230 12.29 8.69 -10.09
C LEU A 230 13.67 8.19 -10.55
N GLU A 231 14.44 9.01 -11.28
CA GLU A 231 15.81 8.66 -11.70
C GLU A 231 16.75 8.46 -10.49
N PHE A 232 16.49 9.17 -9.36
CA PHE A 232 17.20 9.00 -8.09
C PHE A 232 16.62 7.91 -7.17
N ALA A 233 15.59 7.17 -7.61
CA ALA A 233 15.08 6.02 -6.87
C ALA A 233 16.23 5.02 -6.57
N GLY A 234 16.23 4.44 -5.37
CA GLY A 234 17.27 3.49 -4.97
C GLY A 234 18.51 4.09 -4.32
N ALA A 235 18.66 5.42 -4.30
CA ALA A 235 19.78 6.06 -3.63
C ALA A 235 19.88 5.59 -2.17
N PRO A 236 21.10 5.33 -1.64
CA PRO A 236 21.30 4.85 -0.27
C PRO A 236 21.18 6.01 0.73
N VAL A 237 19.96 6.56 0.85
CA VAL A 237 19.65 7.68 1.74
C VAL A 237 18.98 7.19 3.02
N ARG A 238 19.12 7.96 4.09
CA ARG A 238 18.36 7.75 5.31
C ARG A 238 16.96 8.34 5.13
N LEU A 239 15.94 7.58 5.52
CA LEU A 239 14.56 8.09 5.51
C LEU A 239 14.31 8.87 6.80
N ASP A 240 14.63 10.15 6.77
CA ASP A 240 14.36 11.11 7.85
C ASP A 240 13.63 12.35 7.32
N GLU A 241 13.24 13.26 8.22
CA GLU A 241 12.47 14.46 7.87
C GLU A 241 13.16 15.30 6.80
N ALA A 242 14.47 15.48 6.92
CA ALA A 242 15.25 16.25 5.95
C ALA A 242 15.15 15.63 4.54
N GLN A 243 15.32 14.31 4.43
CA GLN A 243 15.21 13.62 3.16
C GLN A 243 13.80 13.71 2.56
N PHE A 244 12.76 13.56 3.37
CA PHE A 244 11.39 13.68 2.89
C PHE A 244 11.06 15.11 2.44
N CYS A 245 11.58 16.13 3.12
CA CYS A 245 11.45 17.53 2.70
C CYS A 245 12.17 17.77 1.36
N GLU A 246 13.37 17.22 1.16
CA GLU A 246 14.07 17.29 -0.13
C GLU A 246 13.23 16.70 -1.27
N TRP A 247 12.63 15.52 -1.05
CA TRP A 247 11.77 14.90 -2.04
C TRP A 247 10.49 15.69 -2.31
N GLN A 248 9.86 16.25 -1.26
CA GLN A 248 8.71 17.15 -1.39
C GLN A 248 9.07 18.37 -2.24
N ASN A 249 10.22 19.00 -1.95
CA ASN A 249 10.68 20.20 -2.62
C ASN A 249 11.06 19.97 -4.09
N GLU A 250 11.46 18.74 -4.46
CA GLU A 250 11.70 18.40 -5.87
C GLU A 250 10.37 18.33 -6.65
N ILE A 251 9.30 17.78 -6.07
CA ILE A 251 8.05 17.54 -6.82
C ILE A 251 7.04 18.69 -6.72
N ILE A 252 7.16 19.53 -5.69
CA ILE A 252 6.30 20.68 -5.44
C ILE A 252 6.93 21.96 -6.00
N ALA A 253 6.11 22.93 -6.38
CA ALA A 253 6.62 24.25 -6.78
C ALA A 253 7.20 24.99 -5.57
N SER A 254 8.27 25.77 -5.76
CA SER A 254 9.02 26.41 -4.66
C SER A 254 8.19 27.24 -3.68
N ILE A 255 7.08 27.84 -4.11
CA ILE A 255 6.17 28.60 -3.23
C ILE A 255 5.39 27.73 -2.23
N ARG A 256 5.32 26.41 -2.48
CA ARG A 256 4.69 25.40 -1.62
C ARG A 256 5.72 24.40 -1.07
N ALA A 257 7.00 24.75 -1.13
CA ALA A 257 8.09 24.00 -0.53
C ALA A 257 7.87 23.88 0.98
N GLU A 258 8.04 22.67 1.52
CA GLU A 258 7.96 22.39 2.95
C GLU A 258 9.32 21.92 3.46
N TYR A 259 9.72 22.42 4.64
CA TYR A 259 11.04 22.17 5.24
C TYR A 259 10.98 21.48 6.61
N ALA A 260 9.77 21.08 7.00
CA ALA A 260 9.47 20.28 8.16
C ALA A 260 8.15 19.54 7.90
N TYR A 261 7.86 18.51 8.69
CA TYR A 261 6.53 17.94 8.78
C TYR A 261 5.52 18.99 9.25
N ARG A 262 4.26 18.77 8.89
CA ARG A 262 3.17 19.70 9.22
C ARG A 262 3.07 19.93 10.73
N ASP A 263 2.88 21.20 11.08
CA ASP A 263 2.73 21.68 12.45
C ASP A 263 1.27 21.79 12.91
N ARG A 264 0.31 21.64 11.97
CA ARG A 264 -1.13 21.72 12.23
C ARG A 264 -1.88 20.53 11.66
N GLN A 265 -3.07 20.30 12.20
CA GLN A 265 -3.97 19.26 11.72
C GLN A 265 -4.49 19.62 10.33
N ASN A 266 -4.32 18.71 9.38
CA ASN A 266 -4.97 18.75 8.07
C ASN A 266 -6.05 17.66 7.99
N TRP A 267 -6.78 17.65 6.87
CA TRP A 267 -7.75 16.62 6.51
C TRP A 267 -7.81 16.48 4.99
N LEU A 268 -8.28 15.33 4.53
CA LEU A 268 -8.58 15.09 3.12
C LEU A 268 -10.09 15.09 2.91
N SER A 269 -10.52 15.70 1.81
CA SER A 269 -11.90 15.67 1.34
C SER A 269 -11.92 15.48 -0.18
N ARG A 270 -12.89 14.72 -0.69
CA ARG A 270 -13.13 14.58 -2.12
C ARG A 270 -13.59 15.92 -2.68
N GLY A 271 -13.00 16.34 -3.80
CA GLY A 271 -13.46 17.50 -4.55
C GLY A 271 -14.94 17.37 -4.92
N GLY A 272 -15.74 18.41 -4.64
CA GLY A 272 -17.19 18.42 -4.89
C GLY A 272 -17.94 19.45 -4.04
N ARG A 273 -19.27 19.42 -4.06
CA ARG A 273 -20.14 20.34 -3.29
C ARG A 273 -20.20 20.05 -1.78
N LEU A 274 -19.68 18.91 -1.32
CA LEU A 274 -19.62 18.51 0.08
C LEU A 274 -18.25 18.85 0.71
N ARG A 275 -17.83 20.12 0.66
CA ARG A 275 -16.56 20.57 1.25
C ARG A 275 -16.50 20.46 2.78
N ASN A 276 -17.66 20.25 3.42
CA ASN A 276 -17.81 20.27 4.87
C ASN A 276 -17.74 18.86 5.52
N ILE A 277 -17.25 17.84 4.81
CA ILE A 277 -17.05 16.49 5.36
C ILE A 277 -15.63 16.04 5.05
N ALA A 278 -14.87 15.70 6.10
CA ALA A 278 -13.57 15.06 5.96
C ALA A 278 -13.77 13.56 5.63
N ASP A 279 -13.15 13.11 4.54
CA ASP A 279 -13.06 11.69 4.18
C ASP A 279 -11.95 10.98 4.95
N TYR A 280 -10.90 11.73 5.30
CA TYR A 280 -9.83 11.24 6.16
C TYR A 280 -9.26 12.37 7.01
N ILE A 281 -9.10 12.11 8.31
CA ILE A 281 -8.34 12.95 9.23
C ILE A 281 -7.10 12.15 9.64
N PRO A 282 -5.90 12.50 9.15
CA PRO A 282 -4.65 11.83 9.50
C PRO A 282 -4.23 12.10 10.95
N PRO A 283 -3.17 11.44 11.47
CA PRO A 283 -2.68 11.62 12.82
C PRO A 283 -2.47 13.10 13.21
N PRO A 284 -2.60 13.49 14.49
CA PRO A 284 -2.22 14.83 14.92
C PRO A 284 -0.71 15.08 14.70
N PRO A 285 -0.27 16.34 14.50
CA PRO A 285 1.14 16.68 14.23
C PRO A 285 2.15 16.03 15.18
N GLN A 286 1.82 15.93 16.47
CA GLN A 286 2.70 15.40 17.51
C GLN A 286 2.95 13.88 17.37
N GLN A 287 2.15 13.17 16.57
CA GLN A 287 2.34 11.75 16.27
C GLN A 287 3.10 11.52 14.96
N VAL A 288 3.24 12.53 14.10
CA VAL A 288 3.84 12.37 12.77
C VAL A 288 5.29 11.91 12.86
N GLU A 289 6.12 12.60 13.64
CA GLU A 289 7.55 12.29 13.75
C GLU A 289 7.79 10.86 14.28
N PRO A 290 7.23 10.42 15.43
CA PRO A 290 7.38 9.03 15.89
C PRO A 290 6.89 7.97 14.89
N MET A 291 5.80 8.26 14.16
CA MET A 291 5.30 7.35 13.13
C MET A 291 6.23 7.29 11.92
N MET A 292 6.80 8.42 11.50
CA MET A 292 7.75 8.49 10.40
C MET A 292 9.08 7.80 10.74
N GLU A 293 9.55 7.91 11.98
CA GLU A 293 10.69 7.13 12.48
C GLU A 293 10.40 5.63 12.45
N GLY A 294 9.20 5.22 12.87
CA GLY A 294 8.79 3.82 12.78
C GLY A 294 8.64 3.32 11.34
N LEU A 295 8.15 4.16 10.44
CA LEU A 295 8.08 3.87 9.00
C LEU A 295 9.47 3.68 8.40
N ALA A 296 10.45 4.50 8.79
CA ALA A 296 11.84 4.34 8.37
C ALA A 296 12.44 3.00 8.87
N GLN A 297 12.11 2.57 10.09
CA GLN A 297 12.52 1.26 10.60
C GLN A 297 11.93 0.09 9.79
N VAL A 298 10.67 0.21 9.34
CA VAL A 298 10.07 -0.79 8.44
C VAL A 298 10.78 -0.80 7.09
N ALA A 299 11.10 0.37 6.52
CA ALA A 299 11.84 0.47 5.25
C ALA A 299 13.23 -0.17 5.34
N ASP A 300 13.90 -0.03 6.48
CA ASP A 300 15.22 -0.60 6.74
C ASP A 300 15.26 -2.15 6.67
N LEU A 301 14.10 -2.81 6.78
CA LEU A 301 13.99 -4.27 6.61
C LEU A 301 14.42 -4.74 5.21
N ILE A 302 14.42 -3.85 4.19
CA ILE A 302 14.94 -4.19 2.87
C ILE A 302 16.43 -4.54 2.93
N ARG A 303 17.19 -3.85 3.77
CA ARG A 303 18.63 -4.12 3.92
C ARG A 303 18.91 -5.42 4.65
N THR A 304 18.07 -5.77 5.63
CA THR A 304 18.21 -7.02 6.39
C THR A 304 17.62 -8.23 5.65
N LYS A 305 16.85 -7.99 4.57
CA LYS A 305 16.08 -9.02 3.84
C LYS A 305 15.16 -9.84 4.76
N ALA A 306 14.66 -9.21 5.82
CA ALA A 306 13.79 -9.88 6.80
C ALA A 306 12.41 -10.24 6.22
N ALA A 307 11.93 -9.46 5.25
CA ALA A 307 10.66 -9.70 4.56
C ALA A 307 10.81 -9.42 3.05
N HIS A 308 9.81 -9.85 2.28
CA HIS A 308 9.81 -9.67 0.84
C HIS A 308 9.79 -8.17 0.46
N PRO A 309 10.66 -7.71 -0.47
CA PRO A 309 10.76 -6.29 -0.83
C PRO A 309 9.45 -5.61 -1.23
N LEU A 310 8.58 -6.28 -1.99
CA LEU A 310 7.28 -5.73 -2.38
C LEU A 310 6.34 -5.52 -1.18
N ILE A 311 6.44 -6.37 -0.15
CA ILE A 311 5.66 -6.23 1.08
C ILE A 311 6.13 -5.00 1.85
N ILE A 312 7.45 -4.84 1.98
CA ILE A 312 8.05 -3.68 2.65
C ILE A 312 7.68 -2.40 1.91
N ALA A 313 7.82 -2.40 0.58
CA ALA A 313 7.44 -1.28 -0.27
C ALA A 313 5.96 -0.90 -0.09
N ALA A 314 5.04 -1.87 -0.11
CA ALA A 314 3.61 -1.63 0.11
C ALA A 314 3.33 -1.06 1.50
N CYS A 315 3.90 -1.66 2.56
CA CYS A 315 3.71 -1.22 3.93
C CYS A 315 4.19 0.22 4.17
N VAL A 316 5.40 0.53 3.70
CA VAL A 316 6.01 1.86 3.86
C VAL A 316 5.27 2.89 3.02
N SER A 317 5.00 2.57 1.76
CA SER A 317 4.33 3.45 0.83
C SER A 317 2.94 3.82 1.34
N PHE A 318 2.04 2.87 1.61
CA PHE A 318 0.70 3.18 2.09
C PHE A 318 0.70 3.79 3.49
N GLY A 319 1.59 3.34 4.37
CA GLY A 319 1.80 3.95 5.67
C GLY A 319 2.12 5.44 5.59
N PHE A 320 2.95 5.85 4.64
CA PHE A 320 3.28 7.25 4.40
C PHE A 320 2.03 8.10 4.06
N VAL A 321 1.14 7.59 3.20
CA VAL A 321 -0.13 8.27 2.87
C VAL A 321 -1.04 8.38 4.08
N TYR A 322 -1.06 7.36 4.93
CA TYR A 322 -1.85 7.37 6.15
C TYR A 322 -1.31 8.36 7.17
N ILE A 323 0.02 8.43 7.38
CA ILE A 323 0.63 9.44 8.25
C ILE A 323 0.39 10.86 7.72
N HIS A 324 0.45 11.01 6.40
CA HIS A 324 0.21 12.25 5.68
C HIS A 324 1.05 13.43 6.24
N PRO A 325 2.39 13.32 6.25
CA PRO A 325 3.26 14.24 6.99
C PRO A 325 3.31 15.67 6.44
N PHE A 326 2.96 15.90 5.17
CA PHE A 326 3.03 17.22 4.52
C PHE A 326 1.65 17.80 4.23
N TYR A 327 1.56 19.09 3.91
CA TYR A 327 0.33 19.71 3.40
C TYR A 327 0.07 19.38 1.92
N ASP A 328 1.12 19.18 1.13
CA ASP A 328 1.03 18.75 -0.28
C ASP A 328 2.13 17.72 -0.63
N GLY A 329 1.92 16.94 -1.69
CA GLY A 329 2.92 16.00 -2.22
C GLY A 329 2.83 14.58 -1.66
N ASN A 330 1.98 14.33 -0.66
CA ASN A 330 1.95 13.03 0.03
C ASN A 330 1.69 11.84 -0.92
N GLY A 331 0.70 11.95 -1.80
CA GLY A 331 0.37 10.89 -2.77
C GLY A 331 1.51 10.62 -3.77
N ARG A 332 2.22 11.67 -4.18
CA ARG A 332 3.35 11.58 -5.12
C ARG A 332 4.57 10.92 -4.47
N ILE A 333 4.91 11.30 -3.24
CA ILE A 333 6.02 10.67 -2.49
C ILE A 333 5.68 9.22 -2.17
N HIS A 334 4.44 8.90 -1.82
CA HIS A 334 3.97 7.52 -1.66
C HIS A 334 4.28 6.64 -2.87
N ARG A 335 3.93 7.08 -4.07
CA ARG A 335 4.18 6.32 -5.31
C ARG A 335 5.67 6.24 -5.61
N PHE A 336 6.41 7.32 -5.38
CA PHE A 336 7.88 7.29 -5.46
C PHE A 336 8.53 6.29 -4.50
N LEU A 337 8.04 6.17 -3.26
CA LEU A 337 8.57 5.24 -2.25
C LEU A 337 8.52 3.77 -2.72
N ILE A 338 7.53 3.40 -3.54
CA ILE A 338 7.47 2.06 -4.14
C ILE A 338 8.74 1.84 -4.98
N HIS A 339 9.01 2.73 -5.93
CA HIS A 339 10.19 2.65 -6.80
C HIS A 339 11.49 2.72 -6.02
N HIS A 340 11.57 3.64 -5.07
CA HIS A 340 12.76 3.83 -4.25
C HIS A 340 13.15 2.53 -3.53
N LEU A 341 12.20 1.89 -2.88
CA LEU A 341 12.41 0.68 -2.08
C LEU A 341 12.65 -0.56 -2.96
N LEU A 342 11.91 -0.71 -4.07
CA LEU A 342 12.14 -1.80 -5.02
C LEU A 342 13.53 -1.71 -5.66
N ARG A 343 13.99 -0.49 -5.98
CA ARG A 343 15.35 -0.28 -6.51
C ARG A 343 16.41 -0.56 -5.47
N GLN A 344 16.24 -0.10 -4.22
CA GLN A 344 17.17 -0.43 -3.12
C GLN A 344 17.29 -1.94 -2.90
N ALA A 345 16.18 -2.68 -3.08
CA ALA A 345 16.16 -4.13 -2.95
C ALA A 345 16.72 -4.88 -4.18
N GLY A 346 17.05 -4.17 -5.27
CA GLY A 346 17.52 -4.78 -6.53
C GLY A 346 16.44 -5.48 -7.34
N VAL A 347 15.16 -5.21 -7.08
CA VAL A 347 14.02 -5.79 -7.84
C VAL A 347 13.94 -5.20 -9.25
N THR A 348 14.19 -3.89 -9.37
CA THR A 348 14.26 -3.19 -10.66
C THR A 348 15.72 -2.82 -10.97
N PRO A 349 16.22 -3.01 -12.21
CA PRO A 349 17.55 -2.56 -12.62
C PRO A 349 17.72 -1.04 -12.59
N GLU A 350 18.98 -0.58 -12.56
CA GLU A 350 19.29 0.85 -12.63
C GLU A 350 18.68 1.50 -13.88
N GLY A 351 18.14 2.71 -13.73
CA GLY A 351 17.48 3.44 -14.81
C GLY A 351 16.09 2.94 -15.22
N VAL A 352 15.61 1.78 -14.75
CA VAL A 352 14.28 1.24 -15.13
C VAL A 352 13.19 1.49 -14.09
N VAL A 353 12.09 2.11 -14.49
CA VAL A 353 10.88 2.30 -13.67
C VAL A 353 9.77 1.41 -14.19
N LEU A 354 8.94 0.87 -13.28
CA LEU A 354 7.70 0.20 -13.64
C LEU A 354 6.55 1.21 -13.55
N PRO A 355 5.59 1.26 -14.48
CA PRO A 355 4.48 2.21 -14.45
C PRO A 355 3.40 1.77 -13.46
N VAL A 356 3.77 1.53 -12.20
CA VAL A 356 2.89 1.05 -11.12
C VAL A 356 1.70 1.99 -10.94
N SER A 357 1.91 3.29 -11.06
CA SER A 357 0.85 4.30 -11.01
C SER A 357 -0.15 4.16 -12.16
N ALA A 358 0.27 3.69 -13.33
CA ALA A 358 -0.63 3.43 -14.45
C ALA A 358 -1.56 2.25 -14.14
N SER A 359 -1.02 1.17 -13.57
CA SER A 359 -1.85 0.05 -13.11
C SER A 359 -2.78 0.44 -11.95
N MET A 360 -2.30 1.27 -11.01
CA MET A 360 -3.15 1.84 -9.96
C MET A 360 -4.30 2.67 -10.54
N LEU A 361 -4.04 3.43 -11.60
CA LEU A 361 -5.05 4.25 -12.27
C LEU A 361 -6.09 3.39 -13.01
N LYS A 362 -5.67 2.31 -13.69
CA LYS A 362 -6.60 1.31 -14.28
C LYS A 362 -7.51 0.70 -13.21
N ASN A 363 -6.96 0.47 -12.02
CA ASN A 363 -7.64 -0.12 -10.88
C ASN A 363 -8.08 0.91 -9.82
N LEU A 364 -8.39 2.14 -10.24
CA LEU A 364 -8.61 3.28 -9.33
C LEU A 364 -9.69 3.02 -8.27
N GLN A 365 -10.74 2.27 -8.59
CA GLN A 365 -11.80 1.94 -7.62
C GLN A 365 -11.29 1.02 -6.50
N VAL A 366 -10.45 0.03 -6.83
CA VAL A 366 -9.83 -0.87 -5.85
C VAL A 366 -8.86 -0.07 -4.98
N TYR A 367 -7.98 0.72 -5.59
CA TYR A 367 -7.03 1.59 -4.88
C TYR A 367 -7.74 2.55 -3.91
N ALA A 368 -8.77 3.25 -4.38
CA ALA A 368 -9.56 4.16 -3.55
C ALA A 368 -10.34 3.44 -2.44
N GLY A 369 -10.81 2.22 -2.71
CA GLY A 369 -11.43 1.34 -1.71
C GLY A 369 -10.47 1.00 -0.57
N LEU A 370 -9.25 0.54 -0.91
CA LEU A 370 -8.22 0.18 0.05
C LEU A 370 -7.80 1.36 0.96
N LEU A 371 -7.67 2.57 0.39
CA LEU A 371 -7.43 3.77 1.20
C LEU A 371 -8.60 4.07 2.14
N LYS A 372 -9.83 3.89 1.67
CA LYS A 372 -11.06 4.14 2.43
C LYS A 372 -11.26 3.12 3.55
N ASP A 373 -10.89 1.86 3.35
CA ASP A 373 -10.98 0.80 4.35
C ASP A 373 -10.11 1.11 5.58
N TYR A 374 -8.99 1.80 5.37
CA TYR A 374 -8.22 2.39 6.46
C TYR A 374 -8.89 3.67 7.01
N SER A 375 -9.18 4.64 6.14
CA SER A 375 -9.48 6.01 6.56
C SER A 375 -10.87 6.22 7.17
N ALA A 376 -11.91 5.63 6.58
CA ALA A 376 -13.29 5.92 6.97
C ALA A 376 -13.65 5.40 8.38
N PRO A 377 -13.26 4.17 8.77
CA PRO A 377 -13.48 3.67 10.13
C PRO A 377 -12.84 4.54 11.22
N ARG A 378 -11.67 5.13 10.94
CA ARG A 378 -10.91 5.96 11.88
C ARG A 378 -11.52 7.35 11.99
N THR A 379 -11.81 7.96 10.84
CA THR A 379 -12.47 9.27 10.77
C THR A 379 -13.86 9.24 11.43
N GLY A 380 -14.60 8.15 11.28
CA GLY A 380 -15.91 7.97 11.92
C GLY A 380 -15.89 7.92 13.45
N LEU A 381 -14.73 7.73 14.08
CA LEU A 381 -14.56 7.80 15.53
C LEU A 381 -14.32 9.22 16.05
N LEU A 382 -14.00 10.15 15.14
CA LEU A 382 -13.62 11.50 15.50
C LEU A 382 -14.83 12.44 15.51
N ASN A 383 -14.90 13.27 16.55
CA ASN A 383 -15.80 14.42 16.59
C ASN A 383 -15.01 15.65 16.17
N TYR A 384 -15.39 16.27 15.06
CA TYR A 384 -14.69 17.43 14.52
C TYR A 384 -15.65 18.52 14.03
N VAL A 385 -15.11 19.72 13.90
CA VAL A 385 -15.79 20.87 13.29
C VAL A 385 -14.85 21.48 12.26
N LEU A 386 -15.35 21.70 11.05
CA LEU A 386 -14.70 22.53 10.05
C LEU A 386 -15.20 23.96 10.24
N ASP A 387 -14.30 24.94 10.08
CA ASP A 387 -14.70 26.35 10.08
C ASP A 387 -15.57 26.70 8.85
N SER A 388 -16.12 27.92 8.82
CA SER A 388 -17.04 28.36 7.77
C SER A 388 -16.43 28.35 6.37
N ASP A 389 -15.12 28.55 6.29
CA ASP A 389 -14.38 28.61 5.04
C ASP A 389 -13.78 27.24 4.66
N SER A 390 -13.89 26.24 5.54
CA SER A 390 -13.21 24.95 5.42
C SER A 390 -11.69 25.11 5.21
N ASP A 391 -11.10 26.07 5.93
CA ASP A 391 -9.67 26.35 5.95
C ASP A 391 -8.98 25.72 7.16
N THR A 392 -9.74 25.51 8.26
CA THR A 392 -9.24 24.83 9.46
C THR A 392 -10.18 23.77 9.99
N ILE A 393 -9.60 22.79 10.69
CA ILE A 393 -10.32 21.71 11.35
C ILE A 393 -10.01 21.70 12.85
N LEU A 394 -11.05 21.63 13.67
CA LEU A 394 -10.94 21.44 15.12
C LEU A 394 -11.42 20.03 15.48
N ILE A 395 -10.50 19.18 15.95
CA ILE A 395 -10.83 17.86 16.48
C ILE A 395 -11.16 17.98 17.97
N LYS A 396 -12.38 17.61 18.35
CA LYS A 396 -12.90 17.67 19.73
C LYS A 396 -12.72 16.37 20.50
N SER A 397 -12.61 15.24 19.79
CA SER A 397 -12.38 13.93 20.40
C SER A 397 -10.88 13.66 20.61
N PRO A 398 -10.52 12.81 21.59
CA PRO A 398 -9.16 12.30 21.70
C PRO A 398 -8.70 11.57 20.42
N GLN A 399 -7.40 11.65 20.14
CA GLN A 399 -6.74 10.96 19.05
C GLN A 399 -5.61 10.09 19.61
N PRO A 400 -5.91 8.92 20.19
CA PRO A 400 -4.88 8.08 20.78
C PRO A 400 -3.96 7.48 19.70
N ASN A 401 -2.70 7.23 20.05
CA ASN A 401 -1.69 6.75 19.09
C ASN A 401 -2.12 5.46 18.37
N TRP A 402 -2.78 4.55 19.08
CA TRP A 402 -3.22 3.26 18.53
C TRP A 402 -4.25 3.39 17.40
N LEU A 403 -4.91 4.53 17.26
CA LEU A 403 -5.89 4.78 16.20
C LEU A 403 -5.23 4.70 14.81
N TYR A 404 -3.95 5.07 14.74
CA TYR A 404 -3.21 5.21 13.49
C TYR A 404 -2.01 4.27 13.38
N ALA A 405 -1.39 3.93 14.51
CA ALA A 405 -0.12 3.22 14.58
C ALA A 405 -0.12 1.82 13.95
N SER A 406 -1.26 1.13 13.90
CA SER A 406 -1.34 -0.23 13.36
C SER A 406 -2.47 -0.42 12.36
N PHE A 407 -2.22 -1.27 11.36
CA PHE A 407 -3.18 -1.64 10.33
C PHE A 407 -2.85 -2.99 9.68
N ASP A 408 -3.88 -3.67 9.17
CA ASP A 408 -3.70 -4.84 8.31
C ASP A 408 -3.36 -4.35 6.90
N ALA A 409 -2.13 -4.64 6.45
CA ALA A 409 -1.60 -4.28 5.16
C ALA A 409 -1.70 -5.43 4.13
N THR A 410 -2.35 -6.54 4.46
CA THR A 410 -2.42 -7.74 3.60
C THR A 410 -2.98 -7.43 2.21
N ALA A 411 -4.16 -6.80 2.15
CA ALA A 411 -4.79 -6.45 0.88
C ALA A 411 -4.01 -5.37 0.09
N LEU A 412 -3.30 -4.48 0.81
CA LEU A 412 -2.41 -3.48 0.19
C LEU A 412 -1.21 -4.16 -0.48
N CYS A 413 -0.64 -5.17 0.17
CA CYS A 413 0.44 -5.96 -0.39
C CYS A 413 -0.04 -6.71 -1.63
N GLU A 414 -1.15 -7.46 -1.54
CA GLU A 414 -1.73 -8.17 -2.69
C GLU A 414 -1.94 -7.22 -3.88
N PHE A 415 -2.51 -6.04 -3.64
CA PHE A 415 -2.73 -5.03 -4.67
C PHE A 415 -1.45 -4.51 -5.32
N VAL A 416 -0.39 -4.24 -4.55
CA VAL A 416 0.90 -3.79 -5.10
C VAL A 416 1.56 -4.89 -5.95
N PHE A 417 1.49 -6.15 -5.51
CA PHE A 417 1.96 -7.28 -6.31
C PHE A 417 1.23 -7.38 -7.64
N GLU A 418 -0.10 -7.26 -7.62
CA GLU A 418 -0.93 -7.29 -8.84
C GLU A 418 -0.63 -6.12 -9.76
N CYS A 419 -0.41 -4.92 -9.22
CA CYS A 419 -0.01 -3.77 -10.03
C CYS A 419 1.32 -4.03 -10.74
N ILE A 420 2.32 -4.54 -10.00
CA ILE A 420 3.63 -4.85 -10.56
C ILE A 420 3.55 -5.97 -11.59
N GLN A 421 2.75 -7.01 -11.32
CA GLN A 421 2.52 -8.10 -12.25
C GLN A 421 1.91 -7.57 -13.57
N GLN A 422 0.88 -6.75 -13.48
CA GLN A 422 0.24 -6.11 -14.64
C GLN A 422 1.23 -5.24 -15.43
N CYS A 423 2.06 -4.44 -14.75
CA CYS A 423 3.07 -3.62 -15.42
C CYS A 423 4.07 -4.43 -16.24
N VAL A 424 4.45 -5.62 -15.75
CA VAL A 424 5.47 -6.46 -16.38
C VAL A 424 4.88 -7.34 -17.47
N GLU A 425 3.72 -7.95 -17.20
CA GLU A 425 3.10 -8.94 -18.09
C GLU A 425 2.27 -8.29 -19.20
N GLU A 426 1.71 -7.10 -18.96
CA GLU A 426 0.86 -6.38 -19.92
C GLU A 426 1.53 -5.12 -20.45
N ASP A 427 1.80 -4.12 -19.59
CA ASP A 427 2.18 -2.77 -20.04
C ASP A 427 3.54 -2.75 -20.75
N LEU A 428 4.56 -3.34 -20.12
CA LEU A 428 5.89 -3.42 -20.72
C LEU A 428 5.87 -4.27 -22.00
N ALA A 429 5.17 -5.41 -21.97
CA ALA A 429 5.06 -6.29 -23.12
C ALA A 429 4.39 -5.60 -24.32
N LEU A 430 3.35 -4.81 -24.07
CA LEU A 430 2.64 -4.04 -25.10
C LEU A 430 3.52 -2.93 -25.68
N GLU A 431 4.25 -2.20 -24.83
CA GLU A 431 5.16 -1.13 -25.28
C GLU A 431 6.29 -1.69 -26.15
N ILE A 432 6.85 -2.85 -25.79
CA ILE A 432 7.89 -3.50 -26.61
C ILE A 432 7.34 -3.86 -28.00
N ARG A 433 6.08 -4.34 -28.08
CA ARG A 433 5.44 -4.62 -29.37
C ARG A 433 5.26 -3.35 -30.19
N TYR A 434 4.80 -2.26 -29.55
CA TYR A 434 4.65 -0.96 -30.19
C TYR A 434 5.97 -0.48 -30.80
N LEU A 435 7.05 -0.46 -30.02
CA LEU A 435 8.35 0.04 -30.48
C LEU A 435 8.90 -0.76 -31.66
N LYS A 436 8.78 -2.09 -31.62
CA LYS A 436 9.20 -2.96 -32.73
C LYS A 436 8.40 -2.72 -34.00
N ALA A 437 7.07 -2.65 -33.88
CA ALA A 437 6.18 -2.38 -35.02
C ALA A 437 6.41 -0.98 -35.60
N PHE A 438 6.66 0.00 -34.74
CA PHE A 438 6.98 1.36 -35.12
C PHE A 438 8.28 1.42 -35.94
N ASP A 439 9.35 0.80 -35.46
CA ASP A 439 10.64 0.77 -36.17
C ASP A 439 10.54 0.07 -37.52
N ALA A 440 9.83 -1.06 -37.57
CA ALA A 440 9.60 -1.79 -38.81
C ALA A 440 8.78 -0.95 -39.82
N SER A 441 7.79 -0.20 -39.33
CA SER A 441 7.00 0.73 -40.15
C SER A 441 7.86 1.85 -40.72
N VAL A 442 8.68 2.49 -39.87
CA VAL A 442 9.62 3.54 -40.29
C VAL A 442 10.57 3.00 -41.36
N ALA A 443 11.22 1.85 -41.12
CA ALA A 443 12.17 1.26 -42.07
C ALA A 443 11.51 0.91 -43.41
N ARG A 444 10.28 0.38 -43.40
CA ARG A 444 9.53 0.09 -44.63
C ARG A 444 9.11 1.35 -45.38
N ILE A 445 8.72 2.41 -44.69
CA ILE A 445 8.25 3.66 -45.32
C ILE A 445 9.43 4.46 -45.88
N GLU A 446 10.52 4.60 -45.12
CA GLU A 446 11.74 5.31 -45.57
C GLU A 446 12.38 4.66 -46.80
N GLY A 447 12.10 3.37 -47.05
CA GLY A 447 12.54 2.68 -48.27
C GLY A 447 11.93 3.23 -49.58
N TRP A 448 10.83 3.99 -49.52
CA TRP A 448 10.18 4.54 -50.72
C TRP A 448 9.64 5.98 -50.56
N LEU A 449 9.65 6.55 -49.36
CA LEU A 449 9.14 7.89 -49.08
C LEU A 449 10.13 8.68 -48.21
N ASP A 450 10.62 9.80 -48.74
CA ASP A 450 11.48 10.72 -48.00
C ASP A 450 10.63 11.78 -47.28
N LEU A 451 10.40 11.55 -45.99
CA LEU A 451 9.73 12.49 -45.09
C LEU A 451 10.66 12.85 -43.95
N ARG A 452 10.58 14.11 -43.49
CA ARG A 452 11.26 14.50 -42.25
C ARG A 452 10.79 13.62 -41.11
N GLN A 453 11.72 13.04 -40.36
CA GLN A 453 11.43 12.08 -39.28
C GLN A 453 10.29 12.50 -38.33
N PRO A 454 10.27 13.71 -37.73
CA PRO A 454 9.17 14.12 -36.85
C PRO A 454 7.78 14.12 -37.52
N ARG A 455 7.75 14.27 -38.84
CA ARG A 455 6.53 14.24 -39.66
C ARG A 455 6.05 12.81 -39.87
N LEU A 456 6.97 11.91 -40.19
CA LEU A 456 6.71 10.48 -40.36
C LEU A 456 6.26 9.84 -39.04
N THR A 457 6.96 10.11 -37.94
CA THR A 457 6.57 9.66 -36.58
C THR A 457 5.15 10.07 -36.26
N ASN A 458 4.82 11.35 -36.43
CA ASN A 458 3.48 11.87 -36.15
C ASN A 458 2.42 11.20 -37.03
N LEU A 459 2.72 10.96 -38.30
CA LEU A 459 1.81 10.27 -39.21
C LEU A 459 1.52 8.85 -38.73
N ILE A 460 2.56 8.06 -38.44
CA ILE A 460 2.43 6.70 -37.92
C ILE A 460 1.62 6.71 -36.62
N ASP A 461 1.96 7.57 -35.65
CA ASP A 461 1.24 7.69 -34.38
C ASP A 461 -0.26 7.96 -34.59
N LEU A 462 -0.61 8.84 -35.55
CA LEU A 462 -2.00 9.19 -35.82
C LEU A 462 -2.79 8.04 -36.50
N VAL A 463 -2.12 7.21 -37.30
CA VAL A 463 -2.68 6.02 -37.93
C VAL A 463 -2.89 4.93 -36.89
N VAL A 464 -1.90 4.66 -36.02
CA VAL A 464 -2.02 3.69 -34.92
C VAL A 464 -3.15 4.07 -33.96
N GLN A 465 -3.24 5.35 -33.57
CA GLN A 465 -4.31 5.89 -32.71
C GLN A 465 -5.73 5.68 -33.26
N ASN A 466 -5.87 5.42 -34.55
CA ASN A 466 -7.16 5.19 -35.20
C ASN A 466 -7.13 3.82 -35.89
N HIS A 467 -6.53 2.84 -35.19
CA HIS A 467 -6.53 1.40 -35.50
C HIS A 467 -6.10 1.06 -36.94
N GLY A 468 -5.07 1.73 -37.43
CA GLY A 468 -4.49 1.45 -38.74
C GLY A 468 -5.02 2.34 -39.88
N GLU A 469 -5.84 3.34 -39.56
CA GLU A 469 -6.38 4.28 -40.56
C GLU A 469 -6.18 5.73 -40.12
N LEU A 470 -5.93 6.64 -41.06
CA LEU A 470 -5.87 8.07 -40.82
C LEU A 470 -7.23 8.71 -41.06
N SER A 471 -7.82 9.31 -40.02
CA SER A 471 -9.11 9.97 -40.16
C SER A 471 -9.09 11.12 -41.18
N ASN A 472 -10.22 11.30 -41.89
CA ASN A 472 -10.38 12.34 -42.91
C ASN A 472 -9.99 13.75 -42.44
N ARG A 473 -10.25 14.07 -41.16
CA ARG A 473 -9.85 15.36 -40.57
C ARG A 473 -8.34 15.50 -40.40
N LYS A 474 -7.64 14.40 -40.04
CA LYS A 474 -6.19 14.38 -39.85
C LYS A 474 -5.43 14.31 -41.18
N ARG A 475 -6.01 13.71 -42.23
CA ARG A 475 -5.48 13.71 -43.62
C ARG A 475 -5.16 15.12 -44.12
N ALA A 476 -6.01 16.10 -43.82
CA ALA A 476 -5.78 17.51 -44.17
C ALA A 476 -4.51 18.14 -43.57
N ARG A 477 -3.85 17.47 -42.61
CA ARG A 477 -2.57 17.91 -42.02
C ARG A 477 -1.36 17.43 -42.80
N PHE A 478 -1.53 16.56 -43.80
CA PHE A 478 -0.47 15.94 -44.60
C PHE A 478 -0.73 16.15 -46.10
N THR A 479 -0.96 17.40 -46.50
CA THR A 479 -1.29 17.79 -47.89
C THR A 479 -0.13 17.57 -48.87
N GLU A 480 1.08 17.37 -48.35
CA GLU A 480 2.26 17.01 -49.11
C GLU A 480 2.25 15.55 -49.61
N LEU A 481 1.34 14.71 -49.12
CA LEU A 481 1.19 13.31 -49.51
C LEU A 481 -0.05 13.11 -50.39
N SER A 482 0.07 12.24 -51.39
CA SER A 482 -1.06 11.76 -52.18
C SER A 482 -1.90 10.73 -51.43
N ASP A 483 -3.14 10.54 -51.86
CA ASP A 483 -4.04 9.54 -51.26
C ASP A 483 -3.48 8.10 -51.40
N GLU A 484 -2.75 7.81 -52.48
CA GLU A 484 -2.09 6.51 -52.69
C GLU A 484 -0.94 6.29 -51.68
N GLU A 485 -0.14 7.33 -51.41
CA GLU A 485 0.93 7.25 -50.41
C GLU A 485 0.37 7.07 -49.00
N ILE A 486 -0.71 7.78 -48.64
CA ILE A 486 -1.37 7.61 -47.34
C ILE A 486 -1.94 6.19 -47.21
N ALA A 487 -2.62 5.67 -48.24
CA ALA A 487 -3.17 4.32 -48.22
C ALA A 487 -2.08 3.24 -48.06
N ARG A 488 -0.92 3.43 -48.72
CA ARG A 488 0.23 2.55 -48.59
C ARG A 488 0.87 2.62 -47.20
N ILE A 489 0.91 3.80 -46.56
CA ILE A 489 1.36 3.95 -45.17
C ILE A 489 0.39 3.24 -44.22
N GLU A 490 -0.91 3.41 -44.40
CA GLU A 490 -1.94 2.71 -43.60
C GLU A 490 -1.83 1.18 -43.74
N GLU A 491 -1.54 0.67 -44.93
CA GLU A 491 -1.25 -0.74 -45.17
C GLU A 491 0.00 -1.21 -44.40
N VAL A 492 1.13 -0.51 -44.55
CA VAL A 492 2.37 -0.85 -43.82
C VAL A 492 2.15 -0.83 -42.31
N VAL A 493 1.49 0.20 -41.78
CA VAL A 493 1.21 0.30 -40.35
C VAL A 493 0.28 -0.82 -39.90
N ARG A 494 -0.76 -1.19 -40.66
CA ARG A 494 -1.64 -2.32 -40.32
C ARG A 494 -0.90 -3.65 -40.30
N ASP A 495 -0.03 -3.88 -41.27
CA ASP A 495 0.79 -5.10 -41.33
C ASP A 495 1.70 -5.20 -40.10
N GLU A 496 2.50 -4.17 -39.84
CA GLU A 496 3.51 -4.19 -38.79
C GLU A 496 2.90 -4.14 -37.38
N PHE A 497 1.76 -3.45 -37.21
CA PHE A 497 1.04 -3.37 -35.94
C PHE A 497 -0.03 -4.44 -35.74
N ALA A 498 -0.16 -5.45 -36.61
CA ALA A 498 -1.19 -6.49 -36.49
C ALA A 498 -1.20 -7.14 -35.09
N ASP A 499 -0.05 -7.62 -34.61
CA ASP A 499 0.12 -8.22 -33.28
C ASP A 499 -0.15 -7.25 -32.12
N TYR A 500 0.08 -5.95 -32.34
CA TYR A 500 -0.19 -4.89 -31.37
C TYR A 500 -1.69 -4.59 -31.29
N PHE A 501 -2.37 -4.52 -32.43
CA PHE A 501 -3.82 -4.31 -32.49
C PHE A 501 -4.57 -5.51 -31.92
N GLU A 502 -4.15 -6.75 -32.20
CA GLU A 502 -4.75 -7.93 -31.59
C GLU A 502 -4.60 -7.95 -30.06
N ALA A 503 -3.47 -7.47 -29.54
CA ALA A 503 -3.22 -7.40 -28.10
C ALA A 503 -4.08 -6.34 -27.41
N THR A 504 -4.32 -5.20 -28.06
CA THR A 504 -5.14 -4.11 -27.51
C THR A 504 -6.64 -4.44 -27.55
N VAL A 505 -7.13 -5.12 -28.59
CA VAL A 505 -8.55 -5.54 -28.70
C VAL A 505 -8.96 -6.58 -27.63
N LYS A 506 -8.01 -7.37 -27.09
CA LYS A 506 -8.30 -8.30 -25.99
C LYS A 506 -8.31 -7.63 -24.60
N ALA A 507 -7.82 -6.40 -24.49
CA ALA A 507 -7.70 -5.67 -23.24
C ALA A 507 -8.87 -4.71 -22.97
N ASP A 508 -9.63 -4.36 -24.02
CA ASP A 508 -10.93 -3.66 -23.96
C ASP A 508 -12.09 -4.66 -23.84
#